data_AF-A0A1J5EHL4-F1
#
_entry.id   AF-A0A1J5EHL4-F1
#
_cell.length_a   1.000
_cell.length_b   1.000
_cell.length_c   1.000
_cell.angle_alpha   90.00
_cell.angle_beta   90.00
_cell.angle_gamma   90.00
#
_symmetry.space_group_name_H-M   'P 1'
#
loop_
_entity.id
_entity.type
_entity.pdbx_description
1 polymer ?
#
loop_
_entity_poly.entity_id
_entity_poly.type
_entity_poly.pdbx_seq_one_letter_code
_entity_poly.pdbx_strand_id
1 'polypeptide(L)'
;HWLGFQWIHESIQSERNSLYVAALENLKSKGLVYACDCSRKYLFESNAINEAGEVIYLGNCRHKNLPFSMESAIRFNTPNTTISWNDLRLGSFSEVPFKQCGNFSLRDRTGQWTYQFAVCVDDIDENIGLVVRGEDLRCSTARQILLMKELGRETPPLYLHHPLILGDSGLKLSKRQQAASLRAERDLERTPEQIFGEICFQTKLTEDSRPISLQNALSLVSKQLDSSF
;
A
#
# COMPACT_ATOMS: atom_id res chain seq x y z
N HIS A 1 24.46 3.89 -5.76
CA HIS A 1 23.16 4.59 -5.84
C HIS A 1 23.37 6.08 -5.59
N TRP A 2 22.77 6.97 -6.40
CA TRP A 2 23.01 8.42 -6.33
C TRP A 2 22.70 9.03 -4.95
N LEU A 3 21.63 8.59 -4.30
CA LEU A 3 21.23 9.05 -2.97
C LEU A 3 21.95 8.32 -1.80
N GLY A 4 22.85 7.38 -2.05
CA GLY A 4 23.60 6.69 -0.99
C GLY A 4 22.84 5.63 -0.18
N PHE A 5 21.53 5.41 -0.41
CA PHE A 5 20.80 4.31 0.21
C PHE A 5 21.35 2.93 -0.17
N GLN A 6 21.34 2.02 0.80
CA GLN A 6 21.70 0.61 0.65
C GLN A 6 20.59 -0.25 1.23
N TRP A 7 20.38 -1.42 0.63
CA TRP A 7 19.42 -2.42 1.10
C TRP A 7 20.11 -3.76 1.26
N ILE A 8 19.59 -4.57 2.17
CA ILE A 8 20.14 -5.90 2.47
C ILE A 8 19.54 -6.95 1.51
N HIS A 9 18.25 -6.80 1.20
CA HIS A 9 17.49 -7.72 0.36
C HIS A 9 16.70 -6.93 -0.69
N GLU A 10 16.50 -7.55 -1.85
CA GLU A 10 15.67 -7.05 -2.93
C GLU A 10 14.76 -8.19 -3.41
N SER A 11 13.50 -7.86 -3.69
CA SER A 11 12.55 -8.79 -4.27
C SER A 11 11.81 -8.10 -5.43
N ILE A 12 11.57 -8.86 -6.50
CA ILE A 12 10.91 -8.37 -7.71
C ILE A 12 9.57 -9.08 -7.86
N GLN A 13 8.46 -8.36 -7.70
CA GLN A 13 7.11 -8.95 -7.71
C GLN A 13 6.77 -9.71 -9.00
N SER A 14 7.29 -9.27 -10.15
CA SER A 14 7.06 -9.98 -11.42
C SER A 14 7.66 -11.39 -11.45
N GLU A 15 8.61 -11.70 -10.56
CA GLU A 15 9.28 -13.01 -10.47
C GLU A 15 8.64 -13.92 -9.41
N ARG A 16 7.62 -13.43 -8.69
CA ARG A 16 7.04 -14.09 -7.50
C ARG A 16 5.68 -14.73 -7.75
N ASN A 17 5.34 -14.96 -9.03
CA ASN A 17 4.03 -15.46 -9.43
C ASN A 17 3.63 -16.79 -8.76
N SER A 18 4.57 -17.70 -8.54
CA SER A 18 4.30 -18.98 -7.87
C SER A 18 3.76 -18.80 -6.44
N LEU A 19 4.31 -17.83 -5.68
CA LEU A 19 3.85 -17.51 -4.33
C LEU A 19 2.42 -16.97 -4.34
N TYR A 20 2.12 -16.07 -5.27
CA TYR A 20 0.78 -15.50 -5.42
C TYR A 20 -0.26 -16.56 -5.83
N VAL A 21 0.11 -17.49 -6.72
CA VAL A 21 -0.73 -18.64 -7.07
C VAL A 21 -1.00 -19.51 -5.84
N ALA A 22 0.03 -19.86 -5.07
CA ALA A 22 -0.14 -20.69 -3.87
C ALA A 22 -1.04 -20.02 -2.81
N ALA A 23 -0.83 -18.72 -2.56
CA ALA A 23 -1.67 -17.94 -1.66
C ALA A 23 -3.13 -17.88 -2.14
N LEU A 24 -3.35 -17.73 -3.44
CA LEU A 24 -4.70 -17.75 -4.01
C LEU A 24 -5.37 -19.12 -3.84
N GLU A 25 -4.66 -20.22 -4.08
CA GLU A 25 -5.20 -21.57 -3.89
C GLU A 25 -5.57 -21.82 -2.42
N ASN A 26 -4.79 -21.31 -1.47
CA ASN A 26 -5.14 -21.36 -0.04
C ASN A 26 -6.46 -20.62 0.25
N LEU A 27 -6.67 -19.44 -0.34
CA LEU A 27 -7.92 -18.71 -0.17
C LEU A 27 -9.11 -19.41 -0.85
N LYS A 28 -8.89 -20.04 -2.01
CA LYS A 28 -9.90 -20.86 -2.71
C LYS A 28 -10.35 -22.04 -1.87
N SER A 29 -9.40 -22.79 -1.27
CA SER A 29 -9.74 -23.95 -0.43
C SER A 29 -10.55 -23.57 0.81
N LYS A 30 -10.44 -22.32 1.27
CA LYS A 30 -11.24 -21.74 2.37
C LYS A 30 -12.58 -21.14 1.91
N GLY A 31 -12.88 -21.11 0.61
CA GLY A 31 -14.10 -20.48 0.09
C GLY A 31 -14.12 -18.95 0.22
N LEU A 32 -12.95 -18.32 0.33
CA LEU A 32 -12.81 -16.88 0.58
C LEU A 32 -12.65 -16.05 -0.70
N VAL A 33 -12.74 -16.67 -1.88
CA VAL A 33 -12.64 -15.97 -3.16
C VAL A 33 -13.69 -16.48 -4.14
N TYR A 34 -14.03 -15.64 -5.12
CA TYR A 34 -14.91 -16.00 -6.23
C TYR A 34 -14.48 -15.28 -7.52
N ALA A 35 -14.82 -15.88 -8.66
CA ALA A 35 -14.63 -15.27 -9.97
C ALA A 35 -15.68 -14.20 -10.26
N CYS A 36 -15.27 -13.15 -10.95
CA CYS A 36 -16.08 -12.00 -11.31
C CYS A 36 -15.89 -11.64 -12.79
N ASP A 37 -17.00 -11.50 -13.49
CA ASP A 37 -17.09 -11.11 -14.91
C ASP A 37 -17.67 -9.70 -15.10
N CYS A 38 -17.89 -8.94 -14.03
CA CYS A 38 -18.35 -7.55 -14.12
C CYS A 38 -17.38 -6.72 -14.96
N SER A 39 -17.91 -5.95 -15.91
CA SER A 39 -17.12 -5.00 -16.70
C SER A 39 -16.70 -3.80 -15.84
N ARG A 40 -15.62 -3.11 -16.21
CA ARG A 40 -15.22 -1.86 -15.54
C ARG A 40 -16.36 -0.84 -15.55
N LYS A 41 -17.03 -0.67 -16.69
CA LYS A 41 -18.20 0.21 -16.85
C LYS A 41 -19.28 -0.11 -15.82
N TYR A 42 -19.67 -1.39 -15.70
CA TYR A 42 -20.65 -1.83 -14.70
C TYR A 42 -20.21 -1.53 -13.27
N LEU A 43 -18.93 -1.78 -12.96
CA LEU A 43 -18.40 -1.53 -11.62
C LEU A 43 -18.54 -0.06 -11.21
N PHE A 44 -18.24 0.87 -12.11
CA PHE A 44 -18.37 2.31 -11.82
C PHE A 44 -19.82 2.81 -11.83
N GLU A 45 -20.67 2.31 -12.72
CA GLU A 45 -22.07 2.78 -12.83
C GLU A 45 -22.99 2.21 -11.74
N SER A 46 -22.72 1.00 -11.26
CA SER A 46 -23.64 0.24 -10.40
C SER A 46 -23.20 0.15 -8.92
N ASN A 47 -22.11 0.80 -8.53
CA ASN A 47 -21.60 0.73 -7.16
C ASN A 47 -21.28 2.11 -6.61
N ALA A 48 -21.33 2.24 -5.29
CA ALA A 48 -20.85 3.43 -4.61
C ALA A 48 -19.34 3.58 -4.78
N ILE A 49 -18.87 4.82 -4.75
CA ILE A 49 -17.46 5.19 -4.77
C ILE A 49 -17.11 5.74 -3.39
N ASN A 50 -16.03 5.26 -2.78
CA ASN A 50 -15.56 5.77 -1.50
C ASN A 50 -14.83 7.11 -1.66
N GLU A 51 -14.48 7.75 -0.55
CA GLU A 51 -13.78 9.06 -0.55
C GLU A 51 -12.42 9.01 -1.27
N ALA A 52 -11.80 7.83 -1.37
CA ALA A 52 -10.55 7.61 -2.10
C ALA A 52 -10.76 7.38 -3.61
N GLY A 53 -11.99 7.44 -4.11
CA GLY A 53 -12.31 7.20 -5.52
C GLY A 53 -12.36 5.72 -5.92
N GLU A 54 -12.36 4.79 -4.95
CA GLU A 54 -12.44 3.36 -5.22
C GLU A 54 -13.90 2.85 -5.20
N VAL A 55 -14.19 1.88 -6.06
CA VAL A 55 -15.49 1.21 -6.11
C VAL A 55 -15.69 0.31 -4.89
N ILE A 56 -16.81 0.48 -4.18
CA ILE A 56 -17.27 -0.42 -3.11
C ILE A 56 -18.09 -1.54 -3.73
N TYR A 57 -17.45 -2.67 -4.05
CA TYR A 57 -18.11 -3.76 -4.76
C TYR A 57 -18.82 -4.74 -3.81
N LEU A 58 -20.16 -4.79 -3.85
CA LEU A 58 -20.97 -5.56 -2.90
C LEU A 58 -21.12 -7.05 -3.26
N GLY A 59 -20.56 -7.51 -4.38
CA GLY A 59 -20.47 -8.93 -4.70
C GLY A 59 -21.56 -9.49 -5.61
N ASN A 60 -21.93 -8.77 -6.67
CA ASN A 60 -22.95 -9.18 -7.64
C ASN A 60 -22.66 -10.54 -8.30
N CYS A 61 -21.39 -10.96 -8.37
CA CYS A 61 -20.99 -12.28 -8.90
C CYS A 61 -20.72 -13.33 -7.82
N ARG A 62 -20.83 -13.00 -6.53
CA ARG A 62 -20.46 -13.87 -5.40
C ARG A 62 -21.16 -15.22 -5.44
N HIS A 63 -22.45 -15.23 -5.80
CA HIS A 63 -23.30 -16.42 -5.80
C HIS A 63 -23.53 -17.01 -7.20
N LYS A 64 -22.85 -16.49 -8.22
CA LYS A 64 -23.01 -16.95 -9.61
C LYS A 64 -22.22 -18.24 -9.92
N ASN A 65 -21.34 -18.67 -9.02
CA ASN A 65 -20.49 -19.85 -9.20
C ASN A 65 -19.74 -19.85 -10.54
N LEU A 66 -19.22 -18.68 -10.93
CA LEU A 66 -18.44 -18.54 -12.15
C LEU A 66 -17.16 -19.38 -12.06
N PRO A 67 -16.74 -20.02 -13.17
CA PRO A 67 -15.49 -20.77 -13.18
C PRO A 67 -14.29 -19.82 -13.00
N PHE A 68 -13.26 -20.28 -12.29
CA PHE A 68 -11.98 -19.60 -12.24
C PHE A 68 -11.26 -19.77 -13.58
N SER A 69 -11.51 -18.85 -14.51
CA SER A 69 -10.85 -18.81 -15.82
C SER A 69 -9.70 -17.81 -15.84
N MET A 70 -8.86 -17.88 -16.87
CA MET A 70 -7.78 -16.90 -17.12
C MET A 70 -8.31 -15.47 -17.35
N GLU A 71 -9.56 -15.33 -17.79
CA GLU A 71 -10.17 -14.04 -18.17
C GLU A 71 -11.09 -13.45 -17.08
N SER A 72 -11.26 -14.18 -15.97
CA SER A 72 -12.09 -13.77 -14.85
C SER A 72 -11.25 -13.01 -13.84
N ALA A 73 -11.76 -11.87 -13.37
CA ALA A 73 -11.19 -11.24 -12.19
C ALA A 73 -11.47 -12.13 -10.99
N ILE A 74 -10.54 -12.17 -10.04
CA ILE A 74 -10.71 -12.89 -8.78
C ILE A 74 -10.87 -11.85 -7.70
N ARG A 75 -11.92 -12.01 -6.89
CA ARG A 75 -12.24 -11.12 -5.78
C ARG A 75 -12.21 -11.86 -4.46
N PHE A 76 -11.73 -11.15 -3.45
CA PHE A 76 -11.83 -11.58 -2.07
C PHE A 76 -13.25 -11.38 -1.58
N ASN A 77 -13.82 -12.41 -0.95
CA ASN A 77 -15.12 -12.37 -0.30
C ASN A 77 -14.93 -11.80 1.11
N THR A 78 -14.82 -10.48 1.18
CA THR A 78 -14.48 -9.74 2.39
C THR A 78 -15.52 -9.96 3.50
N PRO A 79 -15.15 -10.57 4.65
CA PRO A 79 -16.06 -10.69 5.78
C PRO A 79 -16.48 -9.31 6.32
N ASN A 80 -17.73 -9.21 6.79
CA ASN A 80 -18.23 -8.02 7.48
C ASN A 80 -17.77 -8.02 8.94
N THR A 81 -16.45 -7.89 9.15
CA THR A 81 -15.81 -7.91 10.47
C THR A 81 -15.07 -6.60 10.73
N THR A 82 -14.90 -6.28 12.01
CA THR A 82 -14.12 -5.10 12.44
C THR A 82 -12.65 -5.49 12.57
N ILE A 83 -11.78 -4.66 12.03
CA ILE A 83 -10.33 -4.73 12.19
C ILE A 83 -9.88 -3.55 13.03
N SER A 84 -9.39 -3.86 14.23
CA SER A 84 -8.73 -2.89 15.11
C SER A 84 -7.22 -2.98 14.91
N TRP A 85 -6.58 -1.84 14.73
CA TRP A 85 -5.13 -1.75 14.54
C TRP A 85 -4.61 -0.40 15.02
N ASN A 86 -3.30 -0.30 15.22
CA ASN A 86 -2.66 0.94 15.66
C ASN A 86 -1.59 1.37 14.65
N ASP A 87 -1.65 2.63 14.25
CA ASP A 87 -0.55 3.31 13.59
C ASP A 87 0.33 3.98 14.64
N LEU A 88 1.63 3.84 14.50
CA LEU A 88 2.61 4.37 15.45
C LEU A 88 2.62 5.91 15.54
N ARG A 89 2.07 6.61 14.54
CA ARG A 89 1.95 8.07 14.55
C ARG A 89 0.51 8.56 14.57
N LEU A 90 -0.38 7.91 13.83
CA LEU A 90 -1.78 8.33 13.71
C LEU A 90 -2.69 7.76 14.81
N GLY A 91 -2.19 6.83 15.62
CA GLY A 91 -2.92 6.22 16.72
C GLY A 91 -3.84 5.08 16.29
N SER A 92 -4.85 4.80 17.10
CA SER A 92 -5.69 3.62 16.96
C SER A 92 -6.84 3.81 15.96
N PHE A 93 -7.07 2.77 15.16
CA PHE A 93 -8.15 2.68 14.18
C PHE A 93 -9.02 1.45 14.45
N SER A 94 -10.31 1.57 14.11
CA SER A 94 -11.27 0.46 14.14
C SER A 94 -12.18 0.59 12.92
N GLU A 95 -12.00 -0.30 11.96
CA GLU A 95 -12.54 -0.17 10.61
C GLU A 95 -13.24 -1.46 10.16
N VAL A 96 -14.23 -1.35 9.28
CA VAL A 96 -14.91 -2.52 8.68
C VAL A 96 -14.57 -2.56 7.19
N PRO A 97 -13.59 -3.36 6.74
CA PRO A 97 -13.12 -3.35 5.35
C PRO A 97 -14.23 -3.56 4.32
N PHE A 98 -15.21 -4.41 4.62
CA PHE A 98 -16.37 -4.64 3.75
C PHE A 98 -17.17 -3.35 3.48
N LYS A 99 -17.34 -2.47 4.47
CA LYS A 99 -18.03 -1.19 4.28
C LYS A 99 -17.18 -0.17 3.51
N GLN A 100 -15.85 -0.26 3.63
CA GLN A 100 -14.91 0.70 3.02
C GLN A 100 -14.64 0.43 1.54
N CYS A 101 -14.56 -0.85 1.14
CA CYS A 101 -14.17 -1.25 -0.21
C CYS A 101 -14.91 -2.49 -0.74
N GLY A 102 -15.75 -3.13 0.06
CA GLY A 102 -16.46 -4.34 -0.32
C GLY A 102 -15.51 -5.50 -0.65
N ASN A 103 -15.89 -6.27 -1.65
CA ASN A 103 -15.14 -7.41 -2.16
C ASN A 103 -14.09 -6.94 -3.18
N PHE A 104 -12.89 -6.63 -2.69
CA PHE A 104 -11.81 -6.09 -3.52
C PHE A 104 -11.15 -7.18 -4.39
N SER A 105 -10.52 -6.76 -5.48
CA SER A 105 -9.90 -7.67 -6.44
C SER A 105 -8.52 -8.12 -5.96
N LEU A 106 -8.22 -9.41 -6.10
CA LEU A 106 -6.89 -10.00 -5.88
C LEU A 106 -6.13 -10.19 -7.19
N ARG A 107 -6.86 -10.50 -8.26
CA ARG A 107 -6.35 -10.66 -9.62
C ARG A 107 -7.32 -10.05 -10.60
N ASP A 108 -6.83 -9.29 -11.57
CA ASP A 108 -7.69 -8.68 -12.58
C ASP A 108 -7.97 -9.63 -13.77
N ARG A 109 -8.79 -9.18 -14.71
CA ARG A 109 -9.17 -9.97 -15.90
C ARG A 109 -8.03 -10.19 -16.90
N THR A 110 -6.94 -9.44 -16.77
CA THR A 110 -5.72 -9.59 -17.59
C THR A 110 -4.72 -10.55 -16.93
N GLY A 111 -5.06 -11.08 -15.75
CA GLY A 111 -4.24 -12.01 -15.01
C GLY A 111 -3.20 -11.34 -14.11
N GLN A 112 -3.24 -10.00 -13.94
CA GLN A 112 -2.32 -9.28 -13.07
C GLN A 112 -2.78 -9.32 -11.61
N TRP A 113 -1.84 -9.51 -10.69
CA TRP A 113 -2.09 -9.45 -9.25
C TRP A 113 -2.25 -7.99 -8.83
N THR A 114 -3.23 -7.73 -7.94
CA THR A 114 -3.43 -6.38 -7.44
C THR A 114 -2.43 -6.07 -6.34
N TYR A 115 -2.12 -4.79 -6.16
CA TYR A 115 -1.31 -4.31 -5.05
C TYR A 115 -1.84 -4.81 -3.69
N GLN A 116 -3.16 -4.83 -3.50
CA GLN A 116 -3.79 -5.27 -2.25
C GLN A 116 -3.47 -6.72 -1.91
N PHE A 117 -3.29 -7.58 -2.92
CA PHE A 117 -2.93 -8.98 -2.72
C PHE A 117 -1.42 -9.19 -2.64
N ALA A 118 -0.68 -8.70 -3.63
CA ALA A 118 0.76 -8.95 -3.75
C ALA A 118 1.51 -8.49 -2.50
N VAL A 119 1.23 -7.28 -1.98
CA VAL A 119 1.90 -6.77 -0.78
C VAL A 119 1.64 -7.63 0.45
N CYS A 120 0.43 -8.18 0.60
CA CYS A 120 0.12 -9.05 1.74
C CYS A 120 0.89 -10.37 1.67
N VAL A 121 1.00 -10.95 0.47
CA VAL A 121 1.75 -12.21 0.28
C VAL A 121 3.24 -11.98 0.49
N ASP A 122 3.78 -10.88 -0.05
CA ASP A 122 5.19 -10.53 0.09
C ASP A 122 5.55 -10.18 1.55
N ASP A 123 4.75 -9.36 2.23
CA ASP A 123 4.99 -8.99 3.64
C ASP A 123 4.96 -10.21 4.58
N ILE A 124 4.18 -11.25 4.23
CA ILE A 124 4.16 -12.52 4.97
C ILE A 124 5.43 -13.33 4.68
N ASP A 125 5.75 -13.55 3.40
CA ASP A 125 6.89 -14.36 2.97
C ASP A 125 8.23 -13.78 3.46
N GLU A 126 8.36 -12.46 3.41
CA GLU A 126 9.55 -11.72 3.85
C GLU A 126 9.56 -11.44 5.36
N ASN A 127 8.52 -11.88 6.10
CA ASN A 127 8.37 -11.68 7.53
C ASN A 127 8.54 -10.21 7.96
N ILE A 128 7.93 -9.29 7.21
CA ILE A 128 8.04 -7.84 7.45
C ILE A 128 7.43 -7.50 8.80
N GLY A 129 8.22 -6.95 9.73
CA GLY A 129 7.75 -6.57 11.08
C GLY A 129 7.19 -5.15 11.20
N LEU A 130 7.64 -4.22 10.35
CA LEU A 130 7.24 -2.81 10.35
C LEU A 130 7.07 -2.32 8.91
N VAL A 131 5.89 -1.79 8.61
CA VAL A 131 5.57 -1.17 7.33
C VAL A 131 5.58 0.35 7.49
N VAL A 132 6.50 1.02 6.80
CA VAL A 132 6.57 2.48 6.72
C VAL A 132 6.18 2.94 5.32
N ARG A 133 5.12 3.74 5.19
CA ARG A 133 4.60 4.20 3.88
C ARG A 133 3.83 5.51 3.99
N GLY A 134 3.48 6.14 2.88
CA GLY A 134 2.74 7.42 2.88
C GLY A 134 1.30 7.29 3.39
N GLU A 135 0.79 8.36 4.02
CA GLU A 135 -0.61 8.47 4.48
C GLU A 135 -1.67 8.17 3.41
N ASP A 136 -1.35 8.35 2.14
CA ASP A 136 -2.24 8.02 1.02
C ASP A 136 -2.61 6.54 0.94
N LEU A 137 -1.81 5.66 1.55
CA LEU A 137 -2.05 4.22 1.59
C LEU A 137 -2.75 3.75 2.87
N ARG A 138 -3.01 4.65 3.83
CA ARG A 138 -3.60 4.31 5.14
C ARG A 138 -4.93 3.58 5.02
N CYS A 139 -5.80 4.01 4.09
CA CYS A 139 -7.11 3.38 3.86
C CYS A 139 -7.03 1.92 3.38
N SER A 140 -5.86 1.46 2.91
CA SER A 140 -5.63 0.07 2.52
C SER A 140 -5.30 -0.83 3.71
N THR A 141 -4.95 -0.27 4.87
CA THR A 141 -4.33 -1.04 5.97
C THR A 141 -5.29 -2.07 6.56
N ALA A 142 -6.52 -1.68 6.93
CA ALA A 142 -7.47 -2.61 7.52
C ALA A 142 -7.81 -3.80 6.61
N ARG A 143 -7.98 -3.58 5.29
CA ARG A 143 -8.22 -4.66 4.32
C ARG A 143 -7.02 -5.58 4.14
N GLN A 144 -5.80 -5.04 4.21
CA GLN A 144 -4.56 -5.81 4.13
C GLN A 144 -4.32 -6.64 5.40
N ILE A 145 -4.56 -6.08 6.58
CA ILE A 145 -4.51 -6.82 7.85
C ILE A 145 -5.50 -7.99 7.83
N LEU A 146 -6.75 -7.73 7.39
CA LEU A 146 -7.75 -8.79 7.23
C LEU A 146 -7.28 -9.88 6.27
N LEU A 147 -6.76 -9.51 5.10
CA LEU A 147 -6.29 -10.47 4.11
C LEU A 147 -5.10 -11.29 4.62
N MET A 148 -4.12 -10.65 5.26
CA MET A 148 -2.97 -11.33 5.86
C MET A 148 -3.41 -12.33 6.94
N LYS A 149 -4.38 -11.95 7.77
CA LYS A 149 -4.97 -12.87 8.75
C LYS A 149 -5.56 -14.10 8.08
N GLU A 150 -6.36 -13.93 7.03
CA GLU A 150 -6.92 -15.06 6.29
C GLU A 150 -5.87 -15.90 5.56
N LEU A 151 -4.72 -15.32 5.22
CA LEU A 151 -3.56 -16.01 4.66
C LEU A 151 -2.69 -16.72 5.72
N GLY A 152 -3.03 -16.60 7.00
CA GLY A 152 -2.38 -17.33 8.10
C GLY A 152 -1.42 -16.49 8.95
N ARG A 153 -1.37 -15.16 8.77
CA ARG A 153 -0.57 -14.28 9.62
C ARG A 153 -1.34 -13.88 10.87
N GLU A 154 -0.92 -14.40 12.02
CA GLU A 154 -1.60 -14.14 13.31
C GLU A 154 -1.38 -12.71 13.82
N THR A 155 -0.14 -12.22 13.75
CA THR A 155 0.23 -10.87 14.19
C THR A 155 0.52 -9.99 12.97
N PRO A 156 -0.26 -8.91 12.74
CA PRO A 156 0.02 -7.97 11.66
C PRO A 156 1.35 -7.23 11.92
N PRO A 157 1.99 -6.66 10.89
CA PRO A 157 3.14 -5.79 11.11
C PRO A 157 2.72 -4.54 11.87
N LEU A 158 3.69 -3.88 12.48
CA LEU A 158 3.52 -2.50 12.92
C LEU A 158 3.36 -1.61 11.68
N TYR A 159 2.60 -0.53 11.82
CA TYR A 159 2.38 0.43 10.74
C TYR A 159 2.80 1.83 11.18
N LEU A 160 3.51 2.52 10.29
CA LEU A 160 3.74 3.95 10.41
C LEU A 160 3.44 4.61 9.07
N HIS A 161 2.41 5.44 9.05
CA HIS A 161 2.10 6.24 7.89
C HIS A 161 2.77 7.61 8.01
N HIS A 162 3.72 7.94 7.12
CA HIS A 162 4.40 9.23 7.12
C HIS A 162 3.60 10.30 6.35
N PRO A 163 3.66 11.59 6.76
CA PRO A 163 3.04 12.68 6.02
C PRO A 163 3.50 12.74 4.57
N LEU A 164 2.64 13.29 3.71
CA LEU A 164 2.97 13.52 2.30
C LEU A 164 3.70 14.85 2.14
N ILE A 165 4.73 14.87 1.29
CA ILE A 165 5.32 16.12 0.82
C ILE A 165 4.35 16.74 -0.20
N LEU A 166 3.90 17.94 0.10
CA LEU A 166 3.00 18.73 -0.74
C LEU A 166 3.83 19.79 -1.48
N GLY A 167 3.45 20.10 -2.71
CA GLY A 167 4.04 21.23 -3.44
C GLY A 167 3.50 22.57 -2.94
N ASP A 168 4.03 23.67 -3.49
CA ASP A 168 3.68 25.05 -3.08
C ASP A 168 2.19 25.39 -3.16
N SER A 169 1.42 24.65 -3.98
CA SER A 169 -0.03 24.78 -4.09
C SER A 169 -0.83 24.02 -3.02
N GLY A 170 -0.16 23.34 -2.07
CA GLY A 170 -0.79 22.45 -1.11
C GLY A 170 -1.30 21.13 -1.70
N LEU A 171 -1.07 20.90 -3.00
CA LEU A 171 -1.42 19.66 -3.67
C LEU A 171 -0.27 18.65 -3.55
N LYS A 172 -0.62 17.36 -3.51
CA LYS A 172 0.35 16.27 -3.56
C LYS A 172 1.23 16.45 -4.80
N LEU A 173 2.56 16.39 -4.61
CA LEU A 173 3.51 16.35 -5.72
C LEU A 173 3.14 15.16 -6.62
N SER A 174 2.55 15.45 -7.78
CA SER A 174 2.08 14.41 -8.69
C SER A 174 3.15 14.14 -9.74
N LYS A 175 3.32 12.87 -10.14
CA LYS A 175 4.24 12.44 -11.21
C LYS A 175 4.07 13.20 -12.55
N ARG A 176 2.98 13.96 -12.73
CA ARG A 176 2.73 14.81 -13.91
C ARG A 176 3.52 16.13 -13.89
N GLN A 177 3.96 16.61 -12.73
CA GLN A 177 4.89 17.73 -12.63
C GLN A 177 6.32 17.20 -12.79
N GLN A 178 6.79 17.11 -14.03
CA GLN A 178 8.14 16.65 -14.38
C GLN A 178 9.26 17.41 -13.62
N ALA A 179 8.96 18.62 -13.14
CA ALA A 179 9.84 19.49 -12.37
C ALA A 179 10.25 18.94 -10.98
N ALA A 180 9.59 17.90 -10.44
CA ALA A 180 9.87 17.35 -9.10
C ALA A 180 10.27 15.86 -9.12
N SER A 181 11.00 15.41 -10.16
CA SER A 181 11.53 14.04 -10.21
C SER A 181 12.98 14.01 -9.75
N LEU A 182 13.37 12.98 -9.00
CA LEU A 182 14.78 12.77 -8.60
C LEU A 182 15.75 12.74 -9.81
N ARG A 183 15.26 12.35 -11.00
CA ARG A 183 16.05 12.43 -12.23
C ARG A 183 16.30 13.88 -12.63
N ALA A 184 15.26 14.72 -12.64
CA ALA A 184 15.40 16.14 -12.94
C ALA A 184 16.30 16.84 -11.93
N GLU A 185 16.17 16.54 -10.63
CA GLU A 185 17.07 17.09 -9.59
C GLU A 185 18.54 16.74 -9.87
N ARG A 186 18.80 15.50 -10.28
CA ARG A 186 20.15 15.05 -10.66
C ARG A 186 20.66 15.72 -11.93
N ASP A 187 19.80 15.87 -12.93
CA ASP A 187 20.14 16.50 -14.21
C ASP A 187 20.39 18.01 -14.04
N LEU A 188 19.83 18.62 -12.99
CA LEU A 188 20.13 19.97 -12.51
C LEU A 188 21.37 20.05 -11.59
N GLU A 189 22.16 18.98 -11.51
CA GLU A 189 23.38 18.89 -10.70
C GLU A 189 23.20 19.14 -9.19
N ARG A 190 21.98 18.94 -8.68
CA ARG A 190 21.76 19.02 -7.22
C ARG A 190 22.40 17.83 -6.51
N THR A 191 22.80 18.08 -5.27
CA THR A 191 23.42 17.07 -4.40
C THR A 191 22.34 16.35 -3.58
N PRO A 192 22.53 15.06 -3.24
CA PRO A 192 21.67 14.36 -2.29
C PRO A 192 21.50 15.11 -0.96
N GLU A 193 22.56 15.75 -0.46
CA GLU A 193 22.56 16.48 0.80
C GLU A 193 21.60 17.66 0.78
N GLN A 194 21.52 18.40 -0.34
CA GLN A 194 20.53 19.47 -0.53
C GLN A 194 19.10 18.93 -0.48
N ILE A 195 18.85 17.78 -1.13
CA ILE A 195 17.54 17.14 -1.14
C ILE A 195 17.14 16.68 0.26
N PHE A 196 18.07 16.06 1.00
CA PHE A 196 17.81 15.66 2.39
C PHE A 196 17.52 16.85 3.30
N GLY A 197 18.25 17.95 3.13
CA GLY A 197 18.05 19.18 3.91
C GLY A 197 16.65 19.76 3.70
N GLU A 198 16.21 19.83 2.44
CA GLU A 198 14.87 20.28 2.09
C GLU A 198 13.77 19.37 2.62
N ILE A 199 13.92 18.05 2.48
CA ILE A 199 12.95 17.08 2.99
C ILE A 199 12.86 17.20 4.52
N CYS A 200 13.98 17.19 5.23
CA CYS A 200 14.00 17.33 6.69
C CYS A 200 13.34 18.64 7.15
N PHE A 201 13.56 19.74 6.44
CA PHE A 201 12.91 21.01 6.74
C PHE A 201 11.40 20.95 6.51
N GLN A 202 10.97 20.45 5.35
CA GLN A 202 9.54 20.33 5.00
C GLN A 202 8.78 19.39 5.95
N THR A 203 9.45 18.35 6.46
CA THR A 203 8.90 17.43 7.45
C THR A 203 9.10 17.89 8.89
N LYS A 204 9.62 19.12 9.11
CA LYS A 204 9.85 19.73 10.43
C LYS A 204 10.81 18.94 11.33
N LEU A 205 11.75 18.21 10.73
CA LEU A 205 12.87 17.56 11.41
C LEU A 205 14.03 18.54 11.67
N THR A 206 14.10 19.63 10.92
CA THR A 206 15.10 20.70 11.06
C THR A 206 14.42 22.08 10.99
N GLU A 207 15.10 23.11 11.53
CA GLU A 207 14.63 24.50 11.52
C GLU A 207 14.89 25.22 10.18
N ASP A 208 15.79 24.68 9.36
CA ASP A 208 16.16 25.21 8.06
C ASP A 208 16.44 24.07 7.06
N SER A 209 16.58 24.42 5.78
CA SER A 209 16.83 23.50 4.66
C SER A 209 18.31 23.33 4.30
N ARG A 210 19.24 23.60 5.23
CA ARG A 210 20.67 23.45 4.93
C ARG A 210 20.99 22.00 4.55
N PRO A 211 21.94 21.78 3.61
CA PRO A 211 22.33 20.44 3.20
C PRO A 211 22.76 19.58 4.39
N ILE A 212 22.28 18.34 4.43
CA ILE A 212 22.54 17.39 5.52
C ILE A 212 22.94 16.04 4.94
N SER A 213 23.89 15.36 5.58
CA SER A 213 24.30 14.02 5.15
C SER A 213 23.16 13.00 5.36
N LEU A 214 23.16 11.93 4.57
CA LEU A 214 22.22 10.82 4.75
C LEU A 214 22.24 10.28 6.19
N GLN A 215 23.44 10.10 6.78
CA GLN A 215 23.58 9.60 8.14
C GLN A 215 22.91 10.49 9.18
N ASN A 216 23.06 11.81 9.04
CA ASN A 216 22.43 12.76 9.96
C ASN A 216 20.91 12.81 9.75
N ALA A 217 20.43 12.78 8.49
CA ALA A 217 19.01 12.70 8.19
C ALA A 217 18.36 11.43 8.79
N LEU A 218 19.00 10.27 8.61
CA LEU A 218 18.55 9.01 9.20
C LEU A 218 18.52 9.08 10.74
N SER A 219 19.52 9.71 11.37
CA SER A 219 19.52 9.90 12.82
C SER A 219 18.37 10.78 13.31
N LEU A 220 18.00 11.84 12.57
CA LEU A 220 16.85 12.69 12.90
C LEU A 220 15.54 11.91 12.80
N VAL A 221 15.35 11.14 11.73
CA VAL A 221 14.16 10.29 11.56
C VAL A 221 14.08 9.26 12.69
N SER A 222 15.18 8.57 13.00
CA SER A 222 15.22 7.58 14.09
C SER A 222 14.82 8.18 15.43
N LYS A 223 15.34 9.37 15.79
CA LYS A 223 14.99 10.05 17.05
C LYS A 223 13.50 10.41 17.12
N GLN A 224 12.92 10.86 16.00
CA GLN A 224 11.50 11.17 15.94
C GLN A 224 10.65 9.90 16.15
N LEU A 225 11.06 8.80 15.54
CA LEU A 225 10.41 7.51 15.73
C LEU A 225 10.46 7.08 17.19
N ASP A 226 11.65 7.07 17.81
CA ASP A 226 11.85 6.70 19.21
C ASP A 226 11.01 7.55 20.17
N SER A 227 10.84 8.85 19.89
CA SER A 227 10.00 9.74 20.72
C SER A 227 8.49 9.52 20.57
N SER A 228 8.07 8.73 19.56
CA SER A 228 6.67 8.41 19.28
C SER A 228 6.24 7.06 19.88
N PHE A 229 7.17 6.31 20.48
CA PHE A 229 6.94 5.07 21.22
C PHE A 229 7.03 5.29 22.74
#